data_AF-A0A9E5R652-F1
#
_entry.id   AF-A0A9E5R652-F1
#
_cell.length_a   1.000
_cell.length_b   1.000
_cell.length_c   1.000
_cell.angle_alpha   90.00
_cell.angle_beta   90.00
_cell.angle_gamma   90.00
#
_symmetry.space_group_name_H-M   'P 1'
#
loop_
_entity.id
_entity.type
_entity.pdbx_description
1 polymer ?
#
loop_
_entity_poly.entity_id
_entity_poly.type
_entity_poly.pdbx_seq_one_letter_code
_entity_poly.pdbx_strand_id
1 'polypeptide(L)'
;MSVLRLGLLLWAGLLLALSLNLSWVRRAPAEPIYSLVETYNPQHERHLYAERLADGRRTRLTLTPGDYRRPIFSPDGRWIAYTDYSLYRMPFAARARPAEQLTTSFDGAPSWSPDGRMACVSVLPWGELGYLSLAGGGWAH
;
A
#
# COMPACT_ATOMS: atom_id res chain seq x y z
N MET A 1 -51.94 -62.22 11.87
CA MET A 1 -51.48 -61.10 11.01
C MET A 1 -50.46 -60.32 11.84
N SER A 2 -49.18 -60.73 11.94
CA SER A 2 -48.05 -60.36 11.06
C SER A 2 -48.09 -58.86 10.70
N VAL A 3 -47.13 -57.99 11.02
CA VAL A 3 -45.67 -58.10 10.83
C VAL A 3 -44.94 -57.13 11.80
N LEU A 4 -43.88 -57.63 12.46
CA LEU A 4 -42.79 -56.84 13.06
C LEU A 4 -42.08 -56.00 11.99
N ARG A 5 -41.69 -54.74 12.28
CA ARG A 5 -40.30 -54.22 12.12
C ARG A 5 -40.20 -52.69 12.01
N LEU A 6 -39.10 -52.22 12.59
CA LEU A 6 -38.25 -51.09 12.16
C LEU A 6 -38.63 -49.66 12.60
N GLY A 7 -37.82 -49.15 13.53
CA GLY A 7 -37.71 -47.72 13.84
C GLY A 7 -36.58 -47.38 14.80
N LEU A 8 -35.47 -48.13 14.80
CA LEU A 8 -34.18 -47.61 15.24
C LEU A 8 -33.93 -46.30 14.44
N LEU A 9 -33.36 -45.27 15.09
CA LEU A 9 -32.90 -43.96 14.55
C LEU A 9 -33.65 -42.72 15.07
N LEU A 10 -33.94 -42.62 16.37
CA LEU A 10 -34.20 -41.34 17.05
C LEU A 10 -32.94 -40.76 17.74
N TRP A 11 -31.76 -40.93 17.13
CA TRP A 11 -30.51 -40.24 17.48
C TRP A 11 -29.68 -39.83 16.26
N ALA A 12 -30.31 -39.66 15.09
CA ALA A 12 -29.60 -39.33 13.84
C ALA A 12 -30.18 -38.10 13.10
N GLY A 13 -30.84 -37.19 13.82
CA GLY A 13 -31.44 -35.98 13.25
C GLY A 13 -30.73 -34.67 13.55
N LEU A 14 -29.80 -34.62 14.52
CA LEU A 14 -29.17 -33.37 14.98
C LEU A 14 -27.63 -33.37 14.87
N LEU A 15 -27.06 -34.19 13.98
CA LEU A 15 -25.63 -34.14 13.62
C LEU A 15 -25.43 -34.24 12.09
N LEU A 16 -26.34 -33.64 11.30
CA LEU A 16 -26.18 -33.49 9.85
C LEU A 16 -26.49 -32.06 9.38
N ALA A 17 -26.28 -31.06 10.26
CA ALA A 17 -26.26 -29.64 9.87
C ALA A 17 -24.84 -29.04 9.88
N LEU A 18 -23.80 -29.89 9.91
CA LEU A 18 -22.38 -29.49 9.94
C LEU A 18 -21.56 -30.09 8.79
N SER A 19 -22.22 -30.40 7.67
CA SER A 19 -21.56 -30.81 6.42
C SER A 19 -21.89 -29.88 5.24
N LEU A 20 -22.20 -28.60 5.51
CA LEU A 20 -22.16 -27.56 4.49
C LEU A 20 -20.70 -27.26 4.15
N ASN A 21 -20.15 -28.16 3.35
CA ASN A 21 -19.15 -27.96 2.30
C ASN A 21 -18.65 -26.51 2.13
N LEU A 22 -17.69 -26.08 2.96
CA LEU A 22 -17.02 -24.78 2.86
C LEU A 22 -15.96 -24.71 1.73
N SER A 23 -16.04 -25.59 0.73
CA SER A 23 -15.04 -25.68 -0.35
C SER A 23 -15.10 -24.53 -1.37
N TRP A 24 -16.12 -23.68 -1.33
CA TRP A 24 -16.24 -22.51 -2.24
C TRP A 24 -15.59 -21.24 -1.69
N VAL A 25 -15.10 -21.21 -0.44
CA VAL A 25 -14.23 -20.12 0.00
C VAL A 25 -12.87 -20.35 -0.64
N ARG A 26 -12.77 -20.13 -1.95
CA ARG A 26 -11.50 -19.73 -2.55
C ARG A 26 -11.12 -18.49 -1.76
N ARG A 27 -10.17 -18.62 -0.83
CA ARG A 27 -9.51 -17.44 -0.27
C ARG A 27 -9.09 -16.65 -1.49
N ALA A 28 -9.63 -15.44 -1.67
CA ALA A 28 -9.08 -14.53 -2.65
C ALA A 28 -7.56 -14.54 -2.43
N PRO A 29 -6.73 -14.70 -3.48
CA PRO A 29 -5.30 -14.63 -3.30
C PRO A 29 -5.02 -13.36 -2.51
N ALA A 30 -4.32 -13.47 -1.39
CA ALA A 30 -3.96 -12.31 -0.59
C ALA A 30 -3.32 -11.30 -1.55
N GLU A 31 -3.81 -10.05 -1.55
CA GLU A 31 -3.24 -9.00 -2.37
C GLU A 31 -1.72 -8.96 -2.13
N PRO A 32 -0.88 -9.01 -3.18
CA PRO A 32 0.55 -9.07 -3.00
C PRO A 32 1.02 -7.85 -2.21
N ILE A 33 1.71 -8.11 -1.10
CA ILE A 33 2.28 -7.05 -0.25
C ILE A 33 3.57 -6.55 -0.92
N TYR A 34 3.72 -5.23 -0.98
CA TYR A 34 4.89 -4.57 -1.56
C TYR A 34 5.64 -3.75 -0.52
N SER A 35 6.96 -3.74 -0.63
CA SER A 35 7.84 -2.76 0.03
C SER A 35 8.42 -1.79 -0.98
N LEU A 36 8.73 -0.57 -0.54
CA LEU A 36 9.39 0.44 -1.36
C LEU A 36 10.90 0.41 -1.08
N VAL A 37 11.69 0.34 -2.14
CA VAL A 37 13.14 0.20 -2.07
C VAL A 37 13.77 1.36 -2.83
N GLU A 38 14.71 2.02 -2.16
CA GLU A 38 15.60 3.00 -2.78
C GLU A 38 16.89 2.28 -3.23
N THR A 39 17.35 2.57 -4.43
CA THR A 39 18.66 2.09 -4.92
C THR A 39 19.51 3.28 -5.31
N TYR A 40 20.78 3.25 -4.92
CA TYR A 40 21.78 4.25 -5.26
C TYR A 40 22.73 3.71 -6.33
N ASN A 41 22.96 4.46 -7.40
CA ASN A 41 23.93 4.08 -8.43
C ASN A 41 25.24 4.89 -8.34
N PRO A 42 26.33 4.44 -8.98
CA PRO A 42 27.62 5.14 -8.98
C PRO A 42 27.57 6.56 -9.58
N GLN A 43 26.53 6.88 -10.35
CA GLN A 43 26.26 8.20 -10.93
C GLN A 43 25.50 9.13 -9.97
N HIS A 44 25.37 8.74 -8.69
CA HIS A 44 24.63 9.47 -7.66
C HIS A 44 23.12 9.61 -7.94
N GLU A 45 22.56 8.77 -8.82
CA GLU A 45 21.12 8.71 -9.06
C GLU A 45 20.48 7.73 -8.07
N ARG A 46 19.30 8.10 -7.59
CA ARG A 46 18.45 7.22 -6.78
C ARG A 46 17.16 6.92 -7.50
N HIS A 47 16.86 5.63 -7.59
CA HIS A 47 15.63 5.13 -8.18
C HIS A 47 14.80 4.39 -7.17
N LEU A 48 13.48 4.45 -7.39
CA LEU A 48 12.50 3.81 -6.56
C LEU A 48 12.06 2.50 -7.21
N TYR A 49 11.94 1.47 -6.38
CA TYR A 49 11.45 0.16 -6.78
C TYR A 49 10.34 -0.29 -5.84
N ALA A 50 9.35 -0.98 -6.38
CA ALA A 50 8.41 -1.77 -5.60
C ALA A 50 8.88 -3.22 -5.60
N GLU A 51 9.17 -3.76 -4.41
CA GLU A 51 9.54 -5.16 -4.21
C GLU A 51 8.33 -5.93 -3.70
N ARG A 52 7.95 -7.00 -4.38
CA ARG A 52 6.91 -7.91 -3.93
C ARG A 52 7.49 -8.82 -2.85
N LEU A 53 6.92 -8.79 -1.65
CA LEU A 53 7.45 -9.53 -0.51
C LEU A 53 7.36 -11.06 -0.67
N ALA A 54 6.41 -11.54 -1.47
CA ALA A 54 6.20 -12.97 -1.67
C ALA A 54 7.38 -13.67 -2.38
N ASP A 55 8.09 -12.96 -3.26
CA ASP A 55 9.13 -13.55 -4.11
C ASP A 55 10.35 -12.63 -4.36
N GLY A 56 10.40 -11.47 -3.70
CA GLY A 56 11.47 -10.47 -3.87
C GLY A 56 11.48 -9.80 -5.24
N ARG A 57 10.44 -9.99 -6.09
CA ARG A 57 10.46 -9.42 -7.44
C ARG A 57 10.36 -7.90 -7.38
N ARG A 58 11.35 -7.22 -7.92
CA ARG A 58 11.41 -5.75 -8.01
C ARG A 58 10.82 -5.23 -9.30
N THR A 59 10.11 -4.12 -9.22
CA THR A 59 9.64 -3.34 -10.37
C THR A 59 10.08 -1.90 -10.21
N ARG A 60 10.79 -1.35 -11.20
CA ARG A 60 11.22 0.05 -11.20
C ARG A 60 10.01 0.97 -11.30
N LEU A 61 9.97 2.00 -10.47
CA LEU A 61 8.88 2.98 -10.39
C LEU A 61 9.22 4.31 -11.05
N THR A 62 10.50 4.70 -11.06
CA THR A 62 10.98 5.96 -11.64
C THR A 62 11.82 5.68 -12.88
N LEU A 63 11.44 6.23 -14.04
CA LEU A 63 12.09 5.94 -15.32
C LEU A 63 13.20 6.92 -15.72
N THR A 64 13.13 8.14 -15.22
CA THR A 64 14.08 9.20 -15.54
C THR A 64 15.27 9.18 -14.56
N PRO A 65 16.45 9.67 -14.99
CA PRO A 65 17.53 10.06 -14.08
C PRO A 65 17.01 11.02 -13.01
N GLY A 66 17.47 10.85 -11.77
CA GLY A 66 17.04 11.69 -10.67
C GLY A 66 17.49 11.14 -9.32
N ASP A 67 17.30 11.94 -8.27
CA ASP A 67 17.71 11.59 -6.92
C ASP A 67 16.48 11.38 -6.02
N TYR A 68 15.65 10.40 -6.38
CA TYR A 68 14.34 10.14 -5.78
C TYR A 68 14.46 9.48 -4.39
N ARG A 69 13.72 9.98 -3.40
CA ARG A 69 13.84 9.65 -1.97
C ARG A 69 12.51 9.46 -1.29
N ARG A 70 12.60 8.82 -0.12
CA ARG A 70 11.56 8.76 0.92
C ARG A 70 10.21 8.35 0.35
N PRO A 71 10.12 7.26 -0.43
CA PRO A 71 8.86 6.85 -0.99
C PRO A 71 7.94 6.34 0.11
N ILE A 72 6.64 6.64 0.01
CA ILE A 72 5.64 6.16 0.96
C ILE A 72 4.31 5.85 0.26
N PHE A 73 3.73 4.71 0.59
CA PHE A 73 2.38 4.35 0.13
C PHE A 73 1.32 5.18 0.83
N SER A 74 0.27 5.54 0.10
CA SER A 74 -0.96 6.01 0.72
C SER A 74 -1.61 4.89 1.56
N PRO A 75 -2.43 5.22 2.57
CA PRO A 75 -3.09 4.23 3.41
C PRO A 75 -3.99 3.26 2.63
N ASP A 76 -4.55 3.71 1.51
CA ASP A 76 -5.35 2.89 0.59
C ASP A 76 -4.51 2.05 -0.40
N GLY A 77 -3.17 2.21 -0.38
CA GLY A 77 -2.23 1.51 -1.27
C GLY A 77 -2.27 1.93 -2.73
N ARG A 78 -3.10 2.93 -3.10
CA ARG A 78 -3.32 3.32 -4.50
C ARG A 78 -2.26 4.28 -5.03
N TRP A 79 -1.61 5.03 -4.14
CA TRP A 79 -0.66 6.07 -4.46
C TRP A 79 0.69 5.84 -3.79
N ILE A 80 1.73 6.38 -4.43
CA ILE A 80 3.06 6.51 -3.84
C ILE A 80 3.41 8.00 -3.88
N ALA A 81 3.75 8.56 -2.73
CA ALA A 81 4.39 9.86 -2.63
C ALA A 81 5.90 9.70 -2.51
N TYR A 82 6.67 10.61 -3.09
CA TYR A 82 8.14 10.62 -3.01
C TYR A 82 8.68 12.03 -3.27
N THR A 83 9.98 12.23 -3.06
CA THR A 83 10.63 13.53 -3.28
C THR A 83 11.91 13.43 -4.10
N ASP A 84 12.23 14.48 -4.86
CA ASP A 84 13.55 14.74 -5.46
C ASP A 84 14.08 16.15 -5.15
N TYR A 85 13.63 16.76 -4.04
CA TYR A 85 13.58 18.21 -3.75
C TYR A 85 12.32 18.91 -4.25
N SER A 86 11.50 18.24 -5.06
CA SER A 86 10.07 18.53 -5.23
C SER A 86 9.24 17.35 -4.71
N LEU A 87 7.99 17.62 -4.30
CA LEU A 87 7.08 16.57 -3.85
C LEU A 87 6.27 16.04 -5.03
N TYR A 88 6.21 14.72 -5.17
CA TYR A 88 5.45 14.06 -6.23
C TYR A 88 4.49 13.02 -5.66
N ARG A 89 3.45 12.72 -6.44
CA ARG A 89 2.65 11.51 -6.27
C ARG A 89 2.47 10.76 -7.59
N MET A 90 2.38 9.44 -7.53
CA MET A 90 2.05 8.59 -8.68
C MET A 90 1.10 7.46 -8.30
N PRO A 91 0.23 7.00 -9.22
CA PRO A 91 -0.58 5.82 -8.96
C PRO A 91 0.29 4.56 -8.94
N PHE A 92 0.14 3.71 -7.93
CA PHE A 92 0.91 2.46 -7.84
C PHE A 92 0.58 1.50 -8.99
N ALA A 93 -0.69 1.42 -9.38
CA ALA A 93 -1.14 0.59 -10.51
C ALA A 93 -0.52 1.02 -11.85
N ALA A 94 -0.21 2.31 -11.98
CA ALA A 94 0.29 2.90 -13.21
C ALA A 94 1.80 2.74 -13.41
N ARG A 95 2.53 2.13 -12.46
CA ARG A 95 3.96 1.77 -12.46
C ARG A 95 4.78 2.43 -13.57
N ALA A 96 5.67 3.37 -13.21
CA ALA A 96 6.57 4.01 -14.16
C ALA A 96 5.91 4.96 -15.17
N ARG A 97 4.69 5.43 -14.87
CA ARG A 97 4.05 6.59 -15.53
C ARG A 97 4.51 7.91 -14.91
N PRO A 98 4.35 9.05 -15.62
CA PRO A 98 4.74 10.35 -15.09
C PRO A 98 4.01 10.61 -13.76
N ALA A 99 4.79 11.00 -12.76
CA ALA A 99 4.25 11.45 -11.50
C ALA A 99 3.72 12.87 -11.61
N GLU A 100 2.72 13.18 -10.81
CA GLU A 100 2.22 14.52 -10.62
C GLU A 100 3.11 15.25 -9.63
N GLN A 101 3.69 16.37 -10.05
CA GLN A 101 4.43 17.27 -9.17
C GLN A 101 3.44 18.13 -8.37
N LEU A 102 3.60 18.14 -7.05
CA LEU A 102 2.69 18.82 -6.11
C LEU A 102 3.31 20.09 -5.54
N THR A 103 4.64 20.17 -5.51
CA THR A 103 5.38 21.36 -5.09
C THR A 103 6.61 21.57 -5.98
N THR A 104 7.09 22.80 -6.05
CA THR A 104 8.32 23.18 -6.77
C THR A 104 9.56 23.18 -5.88
N SER A 105 9.37 23.13 -4.56
CA SER A 105 10.43 23.04 -3.55
C SER A 105 9.89 22.27 -2.34
N PHE A 106 10.66 21.30 -1.86
CA PHE A 106 10.31 20.44 -0.75
C PHE A 106 11.54 19.83 -0.08
N ASP A 107 11.78 20.23 1.16
CA ASP A 107 12.87 19.70 2.00
C ASP A 107 12.30 18.95 3.21
N GLY A 108 11.53 17.90 2.94
CA GLY A 108 10.86 17.10 3.96
C GLY A 108 10.73 15.63 3.59
N ALA A 109 10.01 14.89 4.42
CA ALA A 109 9.56 13.54 4.17
C ALA A 109 8.05 13.59 3.86
N PRO A 110 7.61 13.01 2.74
CA PRO A 110 6.18 12.87 2.49
C PRO A 110 5.56 11.95 3.55
N SER A 111 4.33 12.24 3.92
CA SER A 111 3.50 11.42 4.77
C SER A 111 2.04 11.46 4.31
N TRP A 112 1.21 10.59 4.86
CA TRP A 112 -0.22 10.58 4.55
C TRP A 112 -1.00 10.62 5.86
N SER A 113 -2.08 11.39 5.89
CA SER A 113 -3.07 11.27 6.95
C SER A 113 -3.94 10.02 6.73
N PRO A 114 -4.58 9.49 7.78
CA PRO A 114 -5.44 8.31 7.67
C PRO A 114 -6.60 8.46 6.68
N ASP A 115 -7.06 9.69 6.44
CA ASP A 115 -8.12 10.03 5.46
C ASP A 115 -7.60 10.11 4.01
N GLY A 116 -6.31 9.81 3.77
CA GLY A 116 -5.70 9.80 2.44
C GLY A 116 -5.27 11.16 1.92
N ARG A 117 -5.29 12.21 2.75
CA ARG A 117 -4.67 13.49 2.38
C ARG A 117 -3.16 13.42 2.53
N MET A 118 -2.45 14.13 1.66
CA MET A 118 -1.01 14.22 1.77
C MET A 118 -0.65 15.16 2.89
N ALA A 119 0.30 14.67 3.67
CA ALA A 119 0.98 15.42 4.68
C ALA A 119 2.47 15.44 4.40
N CYS A 120 3.19 16.35 5.06
CA CYS A 120 4.64 16.36 5.00
C CYS A 120 5.21 16.61 6.38
N VAL A 121 6.30 15.91 6.69
CA VAL A 121 7.11 16.18 7.88
C VAL A 121 8.41 16.82 7.42
N SER A 122 8.65 18.07 7.78
CA SER A 122 9.92 18.76 7.52
C SER A 122 10.61 19.12 8.83
N VAL A 123 11.94 19.05 8.84
CA VAL A 123 12.74 19.63 9.93
C VAL A 123 12.90 21.11 9.62
N LEU A 124 12.30 21.98 10.43
CA LEU A 124 12.44 23.42 10.29
C LEU A 124 13.89 23.86 10.63
N PRO A 125 14.32 25.06 10.20
CA PRO A 125 15.69 25.56 10.44
C PRO A 125 16.17 25.52 11.90
N TRP A 126 15.25 25.40 12.86
CA TRP A 126 15.46 25.37 14.31
C TRP A 126 15.41 23.96 14.92
N GLY A 127 15.27 22.91 14.09
CA GLY A 127 15.25 21.50 14.55
C GLY A 127 13.88 20.94 14.92
N GLU A 128 12.80 21.69 14.70
CA GLU A 128 11.42 21.25 15.01
C GLU A 128 10.79 20.47 13.85
N LEU A 129 9.95 19.48 14.16
CA LEU A 129 9.15 18.75 13.18
C LEU A 129 7.86 19.54 12.88
N GLY A 130 7.72 20.04 11.65
CA GLY A 130 6.49 20.67 11.16
C GLY A 130 5.61 19.69 10.38
N TYR A 131 4.27 19.85 10.44
CA TYR A 131 3.31 19.08 9.64
C TYR A 131 2.58 20.00 8.66
N LEU A 132 2.65 19.69 7.36
CA LEU A 132 1.88 20.40 6.32
C LEU A 132 0.78 19.48 5.78
N SER A 133 -0.47 19.95 5.66
CA SER A 133 -1.53 19.24 4.92
C SER A 133 -1.76 19.92 3.57
N LEU A 134 -1.69 19.17 2.47
CA LEU A 134 -1.90 19.69 1.12
C LEU A 134 -3.39 19.81 0.73
N ALA A 135 -4.29 19.94 1.70
CA ALA A 135 -5.73 20.06 1.45
C ALA A 135 -6.16 21.39 0.79
N GLY A 136 -5.25 22.37 0.66
CA GLY A 136 -5.55 23.66 0.04
C GLY A 136 -4.49 24.71 0.28
N GLY A 137 -3.39 24.62 -0.47
CA GLY A 137 -2.55 25.78 -0.85
C GLY A 137 -1.98 26.66 0.26
N GLY A 138 -1.05 26.16 1.07
CA GLY A 138 -0.14 27.04 1.81
C GLY A 138 0.53 26.43 3.03
N TRP A 139 1.73 26.93 3.33
CA TRP A 139 2.44 26.69 4.59
C TRP A 139 1.63 27.28 5.75
N ALA A 140 1.23 26.47 6.72
CA ALA A 140 0.76 26.95 8.01
C ALA A 140 1.92 26.81 9.01
N HIS A 141 2.28 27.92 9.65
CA HIS A 141 3.31 28.02 10.69
C HIS A 141 2.83 27.47 12.03
#